data_AF-A0A6L3XVP8-F1
#
_entry.id   AF-A0A6L3XVP8-F1
#
_cell.length_a   1.000
_cell.length_b   1.000
_cell.length_c   1.000
_cell.angle_alpha   90.00
_cell.angle_beta   90.00
_cell.angle_gamma   90.00
#
_symmetry.space_group_name_H-M   'P 1'
#
loop_
_entity.id
_entity.type
_entity.pdbx_description
1 polymer ?
#
loop_
_entity_poly.entity_id
_entity_poly.type
_entity_poly.pdbx_seq_one_letter_code
_entity_poly.pdbx_strand_id
1 'polypeptide(L)'
;RNTSLFDPGWWQLPGSEKRYRDWKKWGHGHLNVTKSLEESADTFFYQVAYDMGIDRLSEWMSKFGYGHYTGIDLAEERSGNMPTREWKLKRFKKPWYQGDTIPVGIGQGYWTATPLQMNKAMMILINDGVVKVPHLLQSTVEDGKKVPWIQPHEPPVGDIHSGYWEIAKDGMYGVANRPNGTAHKYFAGAPYKVAAKSGTAQVFGLKANETYNAHKIAERLRDHKLMTAFAPYDNPQVAVAMILENGGAGPAVGTIMRQILDHIMLGDNNTELPAENPAAAAAEDQ
;
A
#
# COMPACT_ATOMS: atom_id res chain seq x y z
N ARG A 1 19.70 0.44 -15.22
CA ARG A 1 19.15 -0.56 -16.18
C ARG A 1 17.63 -0.45 -16.09
N ASN A 2 16.91 -0.41 -17.22
CA ASN A 2 15.46 -0.29 -17.24
C ASN A 2 14.84 -1.69 -17.29
N THR A 3 14.48 -2.24 -16.13
CA THR A 3 13.84 -3.57 -16.05
C THR A 3 12.45 -3.52 -16.67
N SER A 4 12.12 -4.52 -17.50
CA SER A 4 10.78 -4.71 -18.03
C SER A 4 10.45 -6.19 -18.18
N LEU A 5 9.17 -6.53 -18.06
CA LEU A 5 8.63 -7.87 -18.32
C LEU A 5 7.26 -7.77 -19.01
N PHE A 6 6.89 -8.80 -19.76
CA PHE A 6 5.55 -8.93 -20.32
C PHE A 6 4.66 -9.70 -19.33
N ASP A 7 3.52 -9.10 -18.99
CA ASP A 7 2.53 -9.68 -18.11
C ASP A 7 1.34 -10.25 -18.90
N PRO A 8 1.12 -11.58 -18.87
CA PRO A 8 0.00 -12.26 -19.50
C PRO A 8 -1.24 -12.39 -18.58
N GLY A 9 -1.27 -11.73 -17.42
CA GLY A 9 -2.32 -11.83 -16.40
C GLY A 9 -2.03 -12.84 -15.29
N TRP A 10 -0.82 -13.40 -15.29
CA TRP A 10 -0.34 -14.34 -14.27
C TRP A 10 1.18 -14.47 -14.31
N TRP A 11 1.75 -14.94 -13.21
CA TRP A 11 3.16 -15.30 -13.07
C TRP A 11 3.29 -16.74 -12.56
N GLN A 12 4.20 -17.53 -13.12
CA GLN A 12 4.42 -18.92 -12.73
C GLN A 12 5.74 -19.06 -11.98
N LEU A 13 5.69 -19.73 -10.82
CA LEU A 13 6.88 -19.98 -10.01
C LEU A 13 7.85 -20.90 -10.78
N PRO A 14 9.12 -20.48 -11.03
CA PRO A 14 10.08 -21.31 -11.74
C PRO A 14 10.26 -22.69 -11.08
N GLY A 15 10.25 -23.74 -11.90
CA GLY A 15 10.32 -25.13 -11.43
C GLY A 15 9.04 -25.65 -10.76
N SER A 16 7.90 -24.97 -10.96
CA SER A 16 6.59 -25.36 -10.42
C SER A 16 5.47 -25.07 -11.42
N GLU A 17 4.38 -25.83 -11.32
CA GLU A 17 3.12 -25.54 -12.04
C GLU A 17 2.26 -24.46 -11.36
N LYS A 18 2.70 -23.96 -10.19
CA LYS A 18 1.93 -22.99 -9.42
C LYS A 18 1.95 -21.61 -10.07
N ARG A 19 0.75 -21.13 -10.45
CA ARG A 19 0.52 -19.79 -10.99
C ARG A 19 -0.08 -18.85 -9.95
N TYR A 20 0.34 -17.60 -10.01
CA TYR A 20 -0.14 -16.47 -9.23
C TYR A 20 -0.80 -15.50 -10.20
N ARG A 21 -2.08 -15.21 -10.00
CA ARG A 21 -2.86 -14.39 -10.94
C ARG A 21 -2.65 -12.90 -10.66
N ASP A 22 -2.65 -12.13 -11.73
CA ASP A 22 -2.84 -10.69 -11.65
C ASP A 22 -4.33 -10.36 -11.49
N TRP A 23 -4.65 -9.20 -10.92
CA TRP A 23 -6.03 -8.70 -10.87
C TRP A 23 -6.60 -8.44 -12.27
N LYS A 24 -5.75 -8.09 -13.25
CA LYS A 24 -6.14 -7.92 -14.65
C LYS A 24 -6.01 -9.26 -15.39
N LYS A 25 -7.17 -9.86 -15.71
CA LYS A 25 -7.30 -11.22 -16.29
C LYS A 25 -6.38 -11.51 -17.49
N TRP A 26 -6.18 -10.53 -18.37
CA TRP A 26 -5.37 -10.66 -19.58
C TRP A 26 -4.05 -9.90 -19.51
N GLY A 27 -3.69 -9.46 -18.30
CA GLY A 27 -2.46 -8.75 -18.00
C GLY A 27 -2.42 -7.30 -18.48
N HIS A 28 -1.28 -6.68 -18.15
CA HIS A 28 -0.96 -5.29 -18.42
C HIS A 28 -0.03 -5.11 -19.63
N GLY A 29 0.33 -6.21 -20.31
CA GLY A 29 1.30 -6.21 -21.40
C GLY A 29 2.71 -5.91 -20.88
N HIS A 30 3.47 -5.07 -21.58
CA HIS A 30 4.80 -4.68 -21.10
C HIS A 30 4.69 -3.75 -19.88
N LEU A 31 5.39 -4.15 -18.82
CA LEU A 31 5.47 -3.48 -17.53
C LEU A 31 6.91 -3.06 -17.24
N ASN A 32 7.07 -1.86 -16.70
CA ASN A 32 8.22 -1.42 -15.92
C ASN A 32 7.72 -1.02 -14.52
N VAL A 33 8.62 -0.68 -13.59
CA VAL A 33 8.21 -0.36 -12.21
C VAL A 33 7.19 0.79 -12.12
N THR A 34 7.34 1.84 -12.94
CA THR A 34 6.42 2.99 -12.93
C THR A 34 5.01 2.57 -13.35
N LYS A 35 4.87 1.90 -14.49
CA LYS A 35 3.56 1.41 -14.96
C LYS A 35 2.96 0.37 -14.01
N SER A 36 3.81 -0.46 -13.40
CA SER A 36 3.37 -1.43 -12.39
C SER A 36 2.84 -0.76 -11.13
N LEU A 37 3.38 0.38 -10.72
CA LEU A 37 2.82 1.18 -9.63
C LEU A 37 1.49 1.83 -10.04
N GLU A 38 1.46 2.49 -11.21
CA GLU A 38 0.26 3.16 -11.77
C GLU A 38 -0.95 2.25 -11.85
N GLU A 39 -0.76 1.07 -12.45
CA GLU A 39 -1.81 0.09 -12.71
C GLU A 39 -1.89 -0.99 -11.62
N SER A 40 -1.10 -0.86 -10.55
CA SER A 40 -1.05 -1.82 -9.43
C SER A 40 -0.84 -3.27 -9.89
N ALA A 41 0.04 -3.51 -10.87
CA ALA A 41 0.22 -4.81 -11.50
C ALA A 41 0.93 -5.80 -10.56
N ASP A 42 0.26 -6.90 -10.24
CA ASP A 42 0.75 -7.92 -9.32
C ASP A 42 1.90 -8.72 -9.94
N THR A 43 1.81 -9.07 -11.23
CA THR A 43 2.81 -9.89 -11.94
C THR A 43 4.23 -9.33 -11.81
N PHE A 44 4.37 -8.00 -11.87
CA PHE A 44 5.68 -7.38 -11.72
C PHE A 44 6.26 -7.57 -10.31
N PHE A 45 5.43 -7.40 -9.27
CA PHE A 45 5.87 -7.55 -7.90
C PHE A 45 6.01 -9.01 -7.46
N TYR A 46 5.33 -9.97 -8.11
CA TYR A 46 5.63 -11.39 -7.97
C TYR A 46 7.06 -11.72 -8.40
N GLN A 47 7.48 -11.21 -9.56
CA GLN A 47 8.85 -11.37 -10.06
C GLN A 47 9.86 -10.70 -9.11
N VAL A 48 9.59 -9.46 -8.68
CA VAL A 48 10.46 -8.75 -7.71
C VAL A 48 10.61 -9.53 -6.41
N ALA A 49 9.52 -10.07 -5.86
CA ALA A 49 9.56 -10.86 -4.64
C ALA A 49 10.36 -12.15 -4.81
N TYR A 50 10.22 -12.83 -5.96
CA TYR A 50 11.02 -14.00 -6.30
C TYR A 50 12.51 -13.65 -6.36
N ASP A 51 12.88 -12.62 -7.10
CA ASP A 51 14.28 -12.22 -7.31
C ASP A 51 14.93 -11.68 -6.03
N MET A 52 14.16 -11.00 -5.17
CA MET A 52 14.64 -10.56 -3.86
C MET A 52 14.84 -11.73 -2.90
N GLY A 53 13.91 -12.68 -2.89
CA GLY A 53 13.80 -13.69 -1.85
C GLY A 53 13.28 -13.10 -0.53
N ILE A 54 12.73 -13.95 0.34
CA ILE A 54 12.09 -13.49 1.59
C ILE A 54 13.07 -12.78 2.53
N ASP A 55 14.35 -13.18 2.53
CA ASP A 55 15.32 -12.67 3.50
C ASP A 55 15.58 -11.18 3.26
N ARG A 56 15.89 -10.78 2.02
CA ARG A 56 16.04 -9.35 1.67
C ARG A 56 14.70 -8.61 1.70
N LEU A 57 13.60 -9.24 1.25
CA LEU A 57 12.29 -8.59 1.23
C LEU A 57 11.83 -8.21 2.64
N SER A 58 11.90 -9.14 3.58
CA SER A 58 11.55 -8.90 4.97
C SER A 58 12.51 -7.92 5.64
N GLU A 59 13.82 -8.00 5.38
CA GLU A 59 14.80 -7.04 5.89
C GLU A 59 14.47 -5.60 5.46
N TRP A 60 14.19 -5.39 4.17
CA TRP A 60 13.84 -4.06 3.67
C TRP A 60 12.51 -3.58 4.24
N MET A 61 11.47 -4.43 4.27
CA MET A 61 10.18 -4.02 4.81
C MET A 61 10.22 -3.75 6.33
N SER A 62 11.06 -4.46 7.08
CA SER A 62 11.33 -4.15 8.49
C SER A 62 11.96 -2.77 8.67
N LYS A 63 12.86 -2.33 7.78
CA LYS A 63 13.41 -0.95 7.80
C LYS A 63 12.34 0.11 7.57
N PHE A 64 11.30 -0.18 6.79
CA PHE A 64 10.11 0.67 6.65
C PHE A 64 9.16 0.63 7.87
N GLY A 65 9.47 -0.17 8.89
CA GLY A 65 8.71 -0.26 10.14
C GLY A 65 7.68 -1.38 10.19
N TYR A 66 7.51 -2.16 9.12
CA TYR A 66 6.56 -3.29 9.13
C TYR A 66 7.04 -4.41 10.05
N GLY A 67 6.11 -4.99 10.83
CA GLY A 67 6.44 -6.01 11.84
C GLY A 67 6.96 -5.45 13.17
N HIS A 68 7.12 -4.13 13.27
CA HIS A 68 7.61 -3.42 14.46
C HIS A 68 6.56 -2.41 14.97
N TYR A 69 6.59 -2.13 16.27
CA TYR A 69 5.85 -1.00 16.83
C TYR A 69 6.32 0.31 16.19
N THR A 70 5.42 1.25 15.96
CA THR A 70 5.75 2.49 15.23
C THR A 70 6.50 3.49 16.10
N GLY A 71 6.33 3.39 17.43
CA GLY A 71 6.88 4.33 18.41
C GLY A 71 5.91 5.46 18.78
N ILE A 72 4.64 5.36 18.38
CA ILE A 72 3.60 6.31 18.79
C ILE A 72 3.46 6.35 20.31
N ASP A 73 3.07 7.50 20.82
CA ASP A 73 2.79 7.79 22.22
C ASP A 73 1.40 7.31 22.66
N LEU A 74 1.00 6.11 22.21
CA LEU A 74 -0.20 5.38 22.62
C LEU A 74 0.15 3.95 23.04
N ALA A 75 -0.57 3.39 24.03
CA ALA A 75 -0.30 2.06 24.53
C ALA A 75 -0.98 0.95 23.69
N GLU A 76 -2.08 1.28 23.01
CA GLU A 76 -2.94 0.35 22.27
C GLU A 76 -2.40 0.06 20.86
N GLU A 77 -1.18 -0.46 20.76
CA GLU A 77 -0.55 -0.77 19.48
C GLU A 77 -0.39 -2.29 19.26
N ARG A 78 -0.46 -2.73 18.00
CA ARG A 78 -0.05 -4.06 17.56
C ARG A 78 1.04 -3.95 16.51
N SER A 79 2.03 -4.85 16.55
CA SER A 79 3.17 -4.83 15.64
C SER A 79 2.90 -5.44 14.25
N GLY A 80 1.71 -5.99 13.99
CA GLY A 80 1.44 -6.71 12.75
C GLY A 80 2.33 -7.96 12.60
N ASN A 81 2.66 -8.31 11.35
CA ASN A 81 3.57 -9.40 11.05
C ASN A 81 4.30 -9.14 9.73
N MET A 82 5.62 -8.95 9.78
CA MET A 82 6.50 -9.04 8.61
C MET A 82 7.14 -10.44 8.59
N PRO A 83 6.72 -11.33 7.68
CA PRO A 83 7.09 -12.74 7.78
C PRO A 83 8.57 -12.96 7.43
N THR A 84 9.24 -13.80 8.23
CA THR A 84 10.60 -14.31 7.96
C THR A 84 10.62 -15.83 7.99
N ARG A 85 11.75 -16.44 7.58
CA ARG A 85 11.94 -17.90 7.69
C ARG A 85 11.87 -18.37 9.14
N GLU A 86 12.55 -17.64 10.02
CA GLU A 86 12.63 -17.92 11.46
C GLU A 86 11.26 -17.81 12.10
N TRP A 87 10.49 -16.77 11.74
CA TRP A 87 9.13 -16.60 12.20
C TRP A 87 8.25 -17.80 11.80
N LYS A 88 8.28 -18.21 10.53
CA LYS A 88 7.45 -19.32 10.04
C LYS A 88 7.85 -20.64 10.73
N LEU A 89 9.15 -20.89 10.88
CA LEU A 89 9.66 -22.06 11.57
C LEU A 89 9.23 -22.08 13.04
N LYS A 90 9.34 -20.94 13.75
CA LYS A 90 8.91 -20.83 15.15
C LYS A 90 7.40 -21.05 15.29
N ARG A 91 6.60 -20.43 14.41
CA ARG A 91 5.12 -20.38 14.49
C ARG A 91 4.42 -21.65 14.04
N PHE A 92 4.96 -22.32 13.01
CA PHE A 92 4.31 -23.46 12.36
C PHE A 92 5.16 -24.73 12.32
N LYS A 93 6.42 -24.69 12.78
CA LYS A 93 7.36 -25.82 12.71
C LYS A 93 7.56 -26.37 11.30
N LYS A 94 7.44 -25.49 10.29
CA LYS A 94 7.65 -25.80 8.88
C LYS A 94 8.65 -24.84 8.26
N PRO A 95 9.51 -25.30 7.34
CA PRO A 95 10.43 -24.42 6.64
C PRO A 95 9.68 -23.45 5.72
N TRP A 96 10.40 -22.42 5.28
CA TRP A 96 9.93 -21.48 4.26
C TRP A 96 10.04 -22.11 2.87
N TYR A 97 8.96 -22.07 2.09
CA TYR A 97 8.93 -22.47 0.69
C TYR A 97 8.96 -21.23 -0.18
N GLN A 98 9.60 -21.29 -1.36
CA GLN A 98 9.64 -20.14 -2.27
C GLN A 98 8.25 -19.61 -2.62
N GLY A 99 7.26 -20.49 -2.72
CA GLY A 99 5.87 -20.10 -2.97
C GLY A 99 5.22 -19.27 -1.86
N ASP A 100 5.79 -19.22 -0.65
CA ASP A 100 5.34 -18.34 0.43
C ASP A 100 5.83 -16.89 0.24
N THR A 101 6.91 -16.68 -0.51
CA THR A 101 7.48 -15.35 -0.78
C THR A 101 6.61 -14.54 -1.74
N ILE A 102 6.04 -15.20 -2.75
CA ILE A 102 5.40 -14.53 -3.88
C ILE A 102 4.24 -13.62 -3.43
N PRO A 103 3.30 -14.04 -2.55
CA PRO A 103 2.25 -13.15 -2.07
C PRO A 103 2.75 -11.95 -1.25
N VAL A 104 3.94 -12.05 -0.62
CA VAL A 104 4.51 -10.94 0.17
C VAL A 104 4.89 -9.77 -0.73
N GLY A 105 5.23 -10.02 -2.00
CA GLY A 105 5.53 -8.97 -2.99
C GLY A 105 4.40 -7.96 -3.20
N ILE A 106 3.15 -8.39 -3.00
CA ILE A 106 1.95 -7.56 -3.15
C ILE A 106 1.27 -7.25 -1.82
N GLY A 107 1.98 -7.40 -0.70
CA GLY A 107 1.44 -7.10 0.63
C GLY A 107 0.45 -8.15 1.17
N GLN A 108 0.47 -9.38 0.65
CA GLN A 108 -0.42 -10.46 1.07
C GLN A 108 0.35 -11.66 1.68
N GLY A 109 -0.33 -12.80 1.82
CA GLY A 109 0.20 -14.01 2.42
C GLY A 109 0.26 -13.89 3.93
N TYR A 110 1.47 -14.00 4.49
CA TYR A 110 1.67 -13.88 5.93
C TYR A 110 1.88 -12.44 6.41
N TRP A 111 1.98 -11.47 5.49
CA TRP A 111 2.16 -10.07 5.87
C TRP A 111 0.84 -9.49 6.40
N THR A 112 0.88 -8.94 7.62
CA THR A 112 -0.17 -8.07 8.16
C THR A 112 0.44 -6.77 8.71
N ALA A 113 -0.29 -5.67 8.61
CA ALA A 113 0.16 -4.36 9.08
C ALA A 113 -0.99 -3.56 9.70
N THR A 114 -0.66 -2.57 10.52
CA THR A 114 -1.62 -1.58 11.03
C THR A 114 -1.67 -0.34 10.12
N PRO A 115 -2.77 0.43 10.10
CA PRO A 115 -2.82 1.71 9.38
C PRO A 115 -1.72 2.68 9.81
N LEU A 116 -1.31 2.64 11.07
CA LEU A 116 -0.23 3.48 11.59
C LEU A 116 1.15 3.07 11.03
N GLN A 117 1.42 1.77 10.88
CA GLN A 117 2.61 1.29 10.17
C GLN A 117 2.61 1.71 8.70
N MET A 118 1.44 1.64 8.04
CA MET A 118 1.30 2.14 6.66
C MET A 118 1.63 3.64 6.56
N ASN A 119 1.17 4.44 7.54
CA ASN A 119 1.49 5.86 7.59
C ASN A 119 2.99 6.11 7.86
N LYS A 120 3.61 5.40 8.81
CA LYS A 120 5.07 5.48 9.05
C LYS A 120 5.87 5.16 7.79
N ALA A 121 5.54 4.07 7.09
CA ALA A 121 6.20 3.69 5.84
C ALA A 121 6.00 4.75 4.73
N MET A 122 4.80 5.33 4.62
CA MET A 122 4.51 6.41 3.67
C MET A 122 5.34 7.67 3.96
N MET A 123 5.46 8.05 5.24
CA MET A 123 6.30 9.18 5.64
C MET A 123 7.78 8.93 5.34
N ILE A 124 8.28 7.70 5.48
CA ILE A 124 9.66 7.34 5.09
C ILE A 124 9.85 7.55 3.58
N LEU A 125 8.89 7.12 2.74
CA LEU A 125 8.94 7.33 1.29
C LEU A 125 8.92 8.83 0.93
N ILE A 126 8.04 9.60 1.56
CA ILE A 126 7.93 11.05 1.33
C ILE A 126 9.23 11.78 1.68
N ASN A 127 9.89 11.38 2.78
CA ASN A 127 11.12 11.99 3.27
C ASN A 127 12.40 11.27 2.77
N ASP A 128 12.32 10.61 1.63
CA ASP A 128 13.46 10.00 0.93
C ASP A 128 14.32 9.09 1.83
N GLY A 129 13.67 8.29 2.67
CA GLY A 129 14.31 7.34 3.59
C GLY A 129 14.49 7.85 5.02
N VAL A 130 14.29 9.15 5.30
CA VAL A 130 14.37 9.66 6.66
C VAL A 130 13.18 9.16 7.50
N VAL A 131 13.49 8.50 8.61
CA VAL A 131 12.49 7.94 9.52
C VAL A 131 11.99 9.01 10.49
N LYS A 132 10.68 9.25 10.47
CA LYS A 132 9.97 10.10 11.45
C LYS A 132 8.95 9.23 12.20
N VAL A 133 8.99 9.26 13.52
CA VAL A 133 8.05 8.50 14.36
C VAL A 133 6.72 9.26 14.38
N PRO A 134 5.58 8.63 14.07
CA PRO A 134 4.28 9.28 14.24
C PRO A 134 4.05 9.53 15.74
N HIS A 135 3.71 10.76 16.11
CA HIS A 135 3.49 11.17 17.51
C HIS A 135 2.32 12.16 17.61
N LEU A 136 1.65 12.18 18.77
CA LEU A 136 0.56 13.10 19.08
C LEU A 136 1.05 14.32 19.88
N LEU A 137 1.98 14.10 20.80
CA LEU A 137 2.51 15.16 21.66
C LEU A 137 3.31 16.17 20.84
N GLN A 138 2.85 17.41 20.77
CA GLN A 138 3.65 18.52 20.22
C GLN A 138 4.66 19.04 21.25
N SER A 139 4.19 19.30 22.47
CA SER A 139 4.99 19.81 23.59
C SER A 139 4.22 19.68 24.90
N THR A 140 4.95 19.57 26.00
CA THR A 140 4.42 19.72 27.37
C THR A 140 4.90 21.03 28.01
N VAL A 141 4.44 21.32 29.22
CA VAL A 141 4.93 22.43 30.05
C VAL A 141 5.55 21.85 31.32
N GLU A 142 6.82 22.15 31.55
CA GLU A 142 7.59 21.76 32.75
C GLU A 142 8.17 23.04 33.38
N ASP A 143 7.92 23.28 34.66
CA ASP A 143 8.38 24.47 35.40
C ASP A 143 8.08 25.80 34.68
N GLY A 144 6.90 25.90 34.04
CA GLY A 144 6.47 27.07 33.27
C GLY A 144 7.19 27.23 31.91
N LYS A 145 8.01 26.27 31.50
CA LYS A 145 8.71 26.27 30.20
C LYS A 145 8.10 25.23 29.27
N LYS A 146 7.97 25.60 27.99
CA LYS A 146 7.52 24.68 26.93
C LYS A 146 8.64 23.69 26.61
N VAL A 147 8.35 22.40 26.74
CA VAL A 147 9.27 21.30 26.40
C VAL A 147 8.71 20.57 25.18
N PRO A 148 9.36 20.67 24.00
CA PRO A 148 8.87 20.00 22.80
C PRO A 148 9.10 18.49 22.86
N TRP A 149 8.30 17.74 22.11
CA TRP A 149 8.64 16.34 21.85
C TRP A 149 9.94 16.24 21.05
N ILE A 150 10.75 15.22 21.36
CA ILE A 150 12.06 15.00 20.73
C ILE A 150 12.00 13.68 19.96
N GLN A 151 12.26 13.75 18.65
CA GLN A 151 12.37 12.58 17.79
C GLN A 151 13.48 11.64 18.30
N PRO A 152 13.16 10.38 18.66
CA PRO A 152 14.17 9.38 18.96
C PRO A 152 15.08 9.17 17.74
N HIS A 153 16.35 8.88 17.99
CA HIS A 153 17.29 8.60 16.91
C HIS A 153 16.91 7.30 16.16
N GLU A 154 16.57 7.44 14.89
CA GLU A 154 16.21 6.35 13.97
C GLU A 154 17.09 6.48 12.71
N PRO A 155 17.90 5.46 12.35
CA PRO A 155 18.72 5.51 11.15
C PRO A 155 17.86 5.66 9.88
N PRO A 156 18.30 6.42 8.87
CA PRO A 156 17.62 6.45 7.57
C PRO A 156 17.56 5.08 6.89
N VAL A 157 16.52 4.89 6.08
CA VAL A 157 16.35 3.71 5.24
C VAL A 157 17.03 3.95 3.89
N GLY A 158 17.96 3.08 3.51
CA GLY A 158 18.61 3.14 2.20
C GLY A 158 19.52 4.37 2.01
N ASP A 159 19.69 4.79 0.76
CA ASP A 159 20.46 5.98 0.41
C ASP A 159 19.51 7.14 0.06
N ILE A 160 19.58 8.20 0.87
CA ILE A 160 18.76 9.41 0.74
C ILE A 160 19.04 10.18 -0.56
N HIS A 161 20.20 9.95 -1.19
CA HIS A 161 20.58 10.61 -2.45
C HIS A 161 20.17 9.79 -3.69
N SER A 162 19.59 8.60 -3.51
CA SER A 162 19.18 7.77 -4.63
C SER A 162 17.92 8.31 -5.30
N GLY A 163 17.85 8.23 -6.63
CA GLY A 163 16.66 8.62 -7.39
C GLY A 163 15.47 7.66 -7.27
N TYR A 164 15.58 6.59 -6.47
CA TYR A 164 14.53 5.56 -6.37
C TYR A 164 13.27 6.05 -5.65
N TRP A 165 13.43 6.96 -4.69
CA TRP A 165 12.32 7.59 -3.99
C TRP A 165 11.40 8.31 -4.96
N GLU A 166 11.97 9.09 -5.87
CA GLU A 166 11.22 9.83 -6.88
C GLU A 166 10.54 8.90 -7.89
N ILE A 167 11.17 7.79 -8.29
CA ILE A 167 10.52 6.80 -9.17
C ILE A 167 9.27 6.22 -8.52
N ALA A 168 9.32 5.91 -7.22
CA ALA A 168 8.17 5.37 -6.49
C ALA A 168 7.07 6.44 -6.28
N LYS A 169 7.46 7.67 -5.92
CA LYS A 169 6.55 8.82 -5.77
C LYS A 169 5.89 9.18 -7.11
N ASP A 170 6.63 9.18 -8.21
CA ASP A 170 6.10 9.41 -9.57
C ASP A 170 5.09 8.32 -9.97
N GLY A 171 5.38 7.05 -9.65
CA GLY A 171 4.41 5.97 -9.83
C GLY A 171 3.11 6.23 -9.07
N MET A 172 3.18 6.68 -7.81
CA MET A 172 2.00 7.07 -7.01
C MET A 172 1.29 8.32 -7.54
N TYR A 173 2.03 9.30 -8.08
CA TYR A 173 1.43 10.41 -8.80
C TYR A 173 0.68 9.89 -10.02
N GLY A 174 1.26 8.96 -10.76
CA GLY A 174 0.63 8.31 -11.90
C GLY A 174 -0.67 7.59 -11.54
N VAL A 175 -0.71 6.87 -10.41
CA VAL A 175 -1.94 6.24 -9.89
C VAL A 175 -3.10 7.24 -9.75
N ALA A 176 -2.81 8.46 -9.29
CA ALA A 176 -3.81 9.48 -9.00
C ALA A 176 -4.16 10.37 -10.20
N ASN A 177 -3.23 10.57 -11.14
CA ASN A 177 -3.37 11.62 -12.16
C ASN A 177 -3.32 11.10 -13.60
N ARG A 178 -2.58 10.02 -13.90
CA ARG A 178 -2.47 9.51 -15.27
C ARG A 178 -3.73 8.72 -15.64
N PRO A 179 -4.19 8.71 -16.91
CA PRO A 179 -5.44 8.04 -17.30
C PRO A 179 -5.51 6.54 -17.01
N ASN A 180 -4.36 5.86 -16.97
CA ASN A 180 -4.26 4.44 -16.63
C ASN A 180 -4.18 4.17 -15.11
N GLY A 181 -4.07 5.22 -14.29
CA GLY A 181 -3.92 5.09 -12.84
C GLY A 181 -5.17 4.56 -12.15
N THR A 182 -5.00 3.63 -11.21
CA THR A 182 -6.14 2.97 -10.53
C THR A 182 -7.02 3.93 -9.71
N ALA A 183 -6.50 5.11 -9.34
CA ALA A 183 -7.21 6.11 -8.56
C ALA A 183 -7.51 7.40 -9.35
N HIS A 184 -7.28 7.41 -10.67
CA HIS A 184 -7.47 8.57 -11.55
C HIS A 184 -8.83 9.25 -11.34
N LYS A 185 -9.91 8.45 -11.33
CA LYS A 185 -11.28 8.95 -11.18
C LYS A 185 -11.57 9.72 -9.89
N TYR A 186 -10.76 9.53 -8.85
CA TYR A 186 -10.93 10.22 -7.56
C TYR A 186 -10.13 11.52 -7.47
N PHE A 187 -8.94 11.56 -8.08
CA PHE A 187 -7.94 12.60 -7.79
C PHE A 187 -7.56 13.48 -8.98
N ALA A 188 -7.73 13.04 -10.23
CA ALA A 188 -7.23 13.77 -11.40
C ALA A 188 -7.83 15.18 -11.58
N GLY A 189 -9.03 15.41 -11.03
CA GLY A 189 -9.69 16.72 -11.02
C GLY A 189 -9.37 17.59 -9.81
N ALA A 190 -8.42 17.20 -8.94
CA ALA A 190 -8.01 18.02 -7.81
C ALA A 190 -7.15 19.22 -8.27
N PRO A 191 -7.37 20.43 -7.72
CA PRO A 191 -6.56 21.60 -8.07
C PRO A 191 -5.13 21.52 -7.52
N TYR A 192 -4.90 20.68 -6.50
CA TYR A 192 -3.59 20.33 -5.99
C TYR A 192 -3.20 18.93 -6.48
N LYS A 193 -1.90 18.70 -6.71
CA LYS A 193 -1.41 17.40 -7.16
C LYS A 193 -1.44 16.39 -6.02
N VAL A 194 -2.07 15.24 -6.24
CA VAL A 194 -2.10 14.12 -5.28
C VAL A 194 -1.18 13.01 -5.76
N ALA A 195 -0.49 12.34 -4.83
CA ALA A 195 0.05 11.01 -5.09
C ALA A 195 -0.65 10.00 -4.18
N ALA A 196 -1.07 8.87 -4.74
CA ALA A 196 -1.87 7.89 -4.03
C ALA A 196 -1.47 6.45 -4.37
N LYS A 197 -1.83 5.52 -3.50
CA LYS A 197 -1.83 4.09 -3.79
C LYS A 197 -2.98 3.41 -3.09
N SER A 198 -3.82 2.73 -3.87
CA SER A 198 -4.91 1.89 -3.37
C SER A 198 -4.45 0.46 -3.08
N GLY A 199 -5.15 -0.21 -2.18
CA GLY A 199 -5.01 -1.64 -1.89
C GLY A 199 -6.36 -2.31 -1.62
N THR A 200 -6.42 -3.62 -1.84
CA THR A 200 -7.56 -4.46 -1.45
C THR A 200 -7.03 -5.63 -0.64
N ALA A 201 -7.46 -5.76 0.62
CA ALA A 201 -7.06 -6.87 1.48
C ALA A 201 -8.18 -7.91 1.52
N GLN A 202 -7.85 -9.13 1.11
CA GLN A 202 -8.80 -10.23 1.03
C GLN A 202 -9.15 -10.75 2.42
N VAL A 203 -10.44 -10.90 2.70
CA VAL A 203 -10.93 -11.46 3.97
C VAL A 203 -10.96 -12.99 3.94
N PHE A 204 -11.03 -13.60 2.76
CA PHE A 204 -11.00 -15.06 2.59
C PHE A 204 -10.40 -15.46 1.23
N GLY A 205 -9.87 -16.68 1.16
CA GLY A 205 -9.29 -17.22 -0.07
C GLY A 205 -10.36 -17.72 -1.05
N LEU A 206 -10.26 -17.29 -2.30
CA LEU A 206 -11.08 -17.80 -3.41
C LEU A 206 -10.54 -19.14 -3.92
N LYS A 207 -11.41 -20.03 -4.41
CA LYS A 207 -10.97 -21.26 -5.08
C LYS A 207 -10.27 -20.93 -6.41
N ALA A 208 -9.44 -21.85 -6.92
CA ALA A 208 -8.61 -21.62 -8.11
C ALA A 208 -9.38 -21.13 -9.36
N ASN A 209 -10.64 -21.54 -9.53
CA ASN A 209 -11.51 -21.17 -10.65
C ASN A 209 -12.55 -20.09 -10.29
N GLU A 210 -12.46 -19.52 -9.10
CA GLU A 210 -13.45 -18.57 -8.61
C GLU A 210 -12.93 -17.14 -8.83
N THR A 211 -13.80 -16.31 -9.39
CA THR A 211 -13.62 -14.87 -9.55
C THR A 211 -14.36 -14.17 -8.41
N TYR A 212 -13.69 -13.21 -7.77
CA TYR A 212 -14.30 -12.41 -6.71
C TYR A 212 -15.58 -11.73 -7.22
N ASN A 213 -16.66 -11.81 -6.44
CA ASN A 213 -17.88 -11.06 -6.73
C ASN A 213 -18.53 -10.59 -5.42
N ALA A 214 -18.35 -9.31 -5.08
CA ALA A 214 -18.85 -8.70 -3.85
C ALA A 214 -20.39 -8.77 -3.69
N HIS A 215 -21.14 -8.90 -4.79
CA HIS A 215 -22.61 -9.02 -4.76
C HIS A 215 -23.07 -10.43 -4.38
N LYS A 216 -22.22 -11.44 -4.55
CA LYS A 216 -22.52 -12.84 -4.22
C LYS A 216 -22.03 -13.25 -2.83
N ILE A 217 -21.45 -12.31 -2.07
CA ILE A 217 -20.76 -12.59 -0.81
C ILE A 217 -21.37 -11.72 0.30
N ALA A 218 -21.56 -12.30 1.49
CA ALA A 218 -22.02 -11.57 2.67
C ALA A 218 -21.08 -10.39 2.99
N GLU A 219 -21.62 -9.26 3.44
CA GLU A 219 -20.85 -8.03 3.67
C GLU A 219 -19.60 -8.25 4.54
N ARG A 220 -19.73 -8.99 5.65
CA ARG A 220 -18.61 -9.35 6.54
C ARG A 220 -17.45 -10.11 5.88
N LEU A 221 -17.67 -10.65 4.68
CA LEU A 221 -16.70 -11.39 3.88
C LEU A 221 -16.20 -10.57 2.67
N ARG A 222 -16.68 -9.34 2.47
CA ARG A 222 -16.15 -8.44 1.44
C ARG A 222 -14.74 -7.99 1.80
N ASP A 223 -13.95 -7.71 0.78
CA ASP A 223 -12.56 -7.30 0.97
C ASP A 223 -12.48 -5.93 1.65
N HIS A 224 -11.46 -5.72 2.45
CA HIS A 224 -11.17 -4.38 2.99
C HIS A 224 -10.61 -3.49 1.88
N LYS A 225 -10.98 -2.21 1.90
CA LYS A 225 -10.51 -1.21 0.93
C LYS A 225 -9.56 -0.25 1.60
N LEU A 226 -8.32 -0.21 1.11
CA LEU A 226 -7.24 0.58 1.67
C LEU A 226 -6.87 1.70 0.70
N MET A 227 -6.51 2.85 1.24
CA MET A 227 -5.94 3.95 0.47
C MET A 227 -4.85 4.63 1.29
N THR A 228 -3.75 4.95 0.62
CA THR A 228 -2.73 5.85 1.15
C THR A 228 -2.53 6.97 0.15
N ALA A 229 -2.37 8.20 0.64
CA ALA A 229 -2.16 9.36 -0.22
C ALA A 229 -1.38 10.46 0.51
N PHE A 230 -0.71 11.31 -0.26
CA PHE A 230 -0.13 12.55 0.23
C PHE A 230 -0.35 13.69 -0.76
N ALA A 231 -0.36 14.91 -0.23
CA ALA A 231 -0.58 16.12 -1.00
C ALA A 231 0.05 17.36 -0.34
N PRO A 232 0.41 18.40 -1.13
CA PRO A 232 0.61 18.35 -2.59
C PRO A 232 1.79 17.45 -2.97
N TYR A 233 1.84 16.95 -4.21
CA TYR A 233 2.94 16.11 -4.70
C TYR A 233 4.31 16.78 -4.57
N ASP A 234 4.41 18.05 -4.98
CA ASP A 234 5.70 18.75 -5.12
C ASP A 234 6.32 19.11 -3.76
N ASN A 235 5.51 19.40 -2.75
CA ASN A 235 5.96 19.65 -1.37
C ASN A 235 4.89 19.15 -0.37
N PRO A 236 4.94 17.86 0.00
CA PRO A 236 3.90 17.22 0.79
C PRO A 236 3.70 17.87 2.16
N GLN A 237 2.45 18.23 2.48
CA GLN A 237 2.06 18.82 3.77
C GLN A 237 1.23 17.86 4.63
N VAL A 238 0.56 16.90 4.00
CA VAL A 238 -0.25 15.88 4.66
C VAL A 238 -0.01 14.51 4.04
N ALA A 239 0.03 13.48 4.88
CA ALA A 239 0.02 12.07 4.50
C ALA A 239 -1.08 11.33 5.25
N VAL A 240 -1.92 10.59 4.52
CA VAL A 240 -3.09 9.88 5.07
C VAL A 240 -2.99 8.40 4.70
N ALA A 241 -3.21 7.53 5.69
CA ALA A 241 -3.41 6.10 5.48
C ALA A 241 -4.74 5.70 6.10
N MET A 242 -5.60 5.05 5.31
CA MET A 242 -6.95 4.69 5.76
C MET A 242 -7.38 3.33 5.22
N ILE A 243 -8.32 2.72 5.94
CA ILE A 243 -8.95 1.45 5.61
C ILE A 243 -10.44 1.56 5.90
N LEU A 244 -11.26 1.07 4.97
CA LEU A 244 -12.67 0.77 5.21
C LEU A 244 -12.81 -0.75 5.29
N GLU A 245 -13.13 -1.25 6.49
CA GLU A 245 -13.43 -2.65 6.67
C GLU A 245 -14.62 -3.03 5.80
N ASN A 246 -14.48 -4.17 5.12
CA ASN A 246 -15.47 -4.72 4.18
C ASN A 246 -15.93 -3.77 3.05
N GLY A 247 -15.13 -2.72 2.77
CA GLY A 247 -15.44 -1.69 1.78
C GLY A 247 -16.27 -0.52 2.33
N GLY A 248 -16.66 -0.57 3.61
CA GLY A 248 -17.49 0.44 4.24
C GLY A 248 -18.96 0.37 3.84
N ALA A 249 -19.82 1.03 4.60
CA ALA A 249 -21.26 1.11 4.36
C ALA A 249 -21.68 2.28 3.43
N GLY A 250 -20.71 3.05 2.92
CA GLY A 250 -20.94 4.33 2.26
C GLY A 250 -20.04 4.55 1.04
N PRO A 251 -19.55 5.78 0.81
CA PRO A 251 -18.69 6.08 -0.33
C PRO A 251 -17.43 5.21 -0.37
N ALA A 252 -16.90 5.01 -1.58
CA ALA A 252 -15.63 4.31 -1.76
C ALA A 252 -14.49 5.01 -1.01
N VAL A 253 -13.50 4.24 -0.56
CA VAL A 253 -12.32 4.76 0.18
C VAL A 253 -11.61 5.89 -0.57
N GLY A 254 -11.59 5.86 -1.91
CA GLY A 254 -11.01 6.92 -2.73
C GLY A 254 -11.78 8.24 -2.66
N THR A 255 -13.11 8.17 -2.61
CA THR A 255 -13.97 9.35 -2.43
C THR A 255 -13.74 10.00 -1.07
N ILE A 256 -13.73 9.19 0.00
CA ILE A 256 -13.47 9.69 1.36
C ILE A 256 -12.05 10.29 1.46
N MET A 257 -11.05 9.63 0.87
CA MET A 257 -9.68 10.17 0.82
C MET A 257 -9.63 11.53 0.13
N ARG A 258 -10.31 11.68 -1.01
CA ARG A 258 -10.37 12.96 -1.73
C ARG A 258 -11.02 14.06 -0.87
N GLN A 259 -12.13 13.76 -0.19
CA GLN A 259 -12.80 14.72 0.69
C GLN A 259 -11.91 15.16 1.86
N ILE A 260 -11.16 14.23 2.46
CA ILE A 260 -10.20 14.57 3.53
C ILE A 260 -9.11 15.51 3.00
N LEU A 261 -8.55 15.23 1.83
CA LEU A 261 -7.51 16.06 1.24
C LEU A 261 -8.05 17.43 0.82
N ASP A 262 -9.26 17.51 0.24
CA ASP A 262 -9.89 18.78 -0.13
C ASP A 262 -10.11 19.65 1.12
N HIS A 263 -10.63 19.06 2.21
CA HIS A 263 -10.80 19.77 3.47
C HIS A 263 -9.49 20.41 3.97
N ILE A 264 -8.40 19.65 3.93
CA ILE A 264 -7.10 20.10 4.44
C ILE A 264 -6.47 21.14 3.51
N MET A 265 -6.57 20.94 2.20
CA MET A 265 -5.85 21.74 1.20
C MET A 265 -6.60 23.00 0.78
N LEU A 266 -7.93 22.99 0.82
CA LEU A 266 -8.80 24.05 0.31
C LEU A 266 -9.70 24.65 1.40
N GLY A 267 -9.90 23.95 2.52
CA GLY A 267 -10.87 24.34 3.54
C GLY A 267 -12.33 24.09 3.13
N ASP A 268 -12.57 23.36 2.04
CA ASP A 268 -13.90 23.02 1.52
C ASP A 268 -14.19 21.51 1.60
N ASN A 269 -15.47 21.17 1.79
CA ASN A 269 -15.96 19.79 1.81
C ASN A 269 -16.98 19.51 0.70
N ASN A 270 -17.09 20.43 -0.26
CA ASN A 270 -18.20 20.44 -1.24
C ASN A 270 -17.87 19.69 -2.53
N THR A 271 -16.77 18.94 -2.58
CA THR A 271 -16.44 18.12 -3.75
C THR A 271 -17.42 16.96 -3.87
N GLU A 272 -18.43 17.15 -4.71
CA GLU A 272 -19.28 16.07 -5.20
C GLU A 272 -18.50 15.25 -6.22
N LEU A 273 -17.96 14.12 -5.77
CA LEU A 273 -17.47 13.08 -6.66
C LEU A 273 -18.64 12.18 -7.08
N PRO A 274 -18.57 11.55 -8.28
CA PRO A 274 -19.57 10.57 -8.68
C PRO A 274 -19.77 9.54 -7.57
N ALA A 275 -21.01 9.35 -7.13
CA ALA A 275 -21.35 8.22 -6.29
C ALA A 275 -21.13 6.94 -7.12
N GLU A 276 -20.29 6.02 -6.66
CA GLU A 276 -20.20 4.70 -7.30
C GLU A 276 -20.48 3.58 -6.31
N ASN A 277 -21.46 2.75 -6.70
CA ASN A 277 -21.34 1.30 -6.69
C ASN A 277 -22.15 0.76 -7.89
N PRO A 278 -21.56 -0.11 -8.73
CA PRO A 278 -21.26 -1.44 -8.26
C PRO A 278 -19.76 -1.76 -8.27
N ALA A 279 -19.47 -2.90 -7.66
CA ALA A 279 -18.15 -3.47 -7.46
C ALA A 279 -17.23 -3.38 -8.67
N ALA A 280 -15.92 -3.51 -8.39
CA ALA A 280 -14.91 -4.00 -9.30
C ALA A 280 -15.52 -4.77 -10.47
N ALA A 281 -15.25 -4.33 -11.69
CA ALA A 281 -15.63 -4.97 -12.93
C ALA A 281 -15.45 -6.49 -12.84
N ALA A 282 -16.52 -7.17 -12.42
CA ALA A 282 -16.70 -8.59 -12.56
C ALA A 282 -17.54 -8.74 -13.82
N ALA A 283 -16.83 -8.78 -14.94
CA ALA A 283 -17.28 -9.14 -16.29
C ALA A 283 -18.37 -8.24 -16.91
N GLU A 284 -18.02 -7.60 -18.02
CA GLU A 284 -18.95 -7.58 -19.15
C GLU A 284 -18.26 -8.24 -20.34
N ASP A 285 -19.01 -9.14 -20.95
CA ASP A 285 -18.69 -9.94 -22.12
C ASP A 285 -18.32 -9.06 -23.32
N GLN A 286 -17.09 -9.23 -23.81
CA GLN A 286 -16.72 -9.37 -25.23
C GLN A 286 -15.28 -9.89 -25.34
#